data_AF-Q1QKQ8-F1
#
_entry.id   AF-Q1QKQ8-F1
#
_cell.length_a   1.000
_cell.length_b   1.000
_cell.length_c   1.000
_cell.angle_alpha   90.00
_cell.angle_beta   90.00
_cell.angle_gamma   90.00
#
_symmetry.space_group_name_H-M   'P 1'
#
loop_
_entity.id
_entity.type
_entity.pdbx_description
1 polymer ?
#
loop_
_entity_poly.entity_id
_entity_poly.type
_entity_poly.pdbx_seq_one_letter_code
_entity_poly.pdbx_strand_id
1 'polypeptide(L)'
;MTGKSIWYVLQTRPAHEDKAARGLVARGFDPYAPVVYRRVPTGRRDDKGRKLTREIARPMFPGYIFVQFDAGDEKFAEVRIVPGITGYLKDEAGEPQAVPDVAMDLIAVSETEEFGRYLDEEERARRAALRASKRKRGPPEFKAGDDVRVVRGEWKDWIMKVSKADDLGRVVLLFHIFGRETKIHADQADLEVAGV
;
A
#
# COMPACT_ATOMS: atom_id res chain seq x y z
N MET A 1 -23.96 1.81 -14.93
CA MET A 1 -24.09 1.71 -13.46
C MET A 1 -22.69 1.46 -12.94
N THR A 2 -21.95 2.49 -12.54
CA THR A 2 -20.60 2.34 -11.99
C THR A 2 -20.76 1.89 -10.54
N GLY A 3 -20.76 0.57 -10.35
CA GLY A 3 -20.65 -0.04 -9.02
C GLY A 3 -19.34 0.38 -8.37
N LYS A 4 -19.32 0.45 -7.04
CA LYS A 4 -18.08 0.67 -6.30
C LYS A 4 -17.21 -0.58 -6.46
N SER A 5 -16.06 -0.43 -7.10
CA SER A 5 -15.09 -1.50 -7.27
C SER A 5 -14.13 -1.51 -6.07
N ILE A 6 -13.73 -2.70 -5.61
CA ILE A 6 -12.91 -2.91 -4.41
C ILE A 6 -11.64 -3.64 -4.83
N TRP A 7 -10.49 -3.11 -4.40
CA TRP A 7 -9.20 -3.77 -4.61
C TRP A 7 -8.98 -4.88 -3.59
N TYR A 8 -8.39 -5.97 -4.05
CA TYR A 8 -7.97 -7.11 -3.23
C TYR A 8 -6.56 -7.52 -3.60
N VAL A 9 -5.92 -8.23 -2.68
CA VAL A 9 -4.56 -8.73 -2.90
C VAL A 9 -4.56 -10.24 -3.06
N LEU A 10 -3.89 -10.68 -4.10
CA LEU A 10 -3.62 -12.07 -4.42
C LEU A 10 -2.18 -12.41 -4.05
N GLN A 11 -2.02 -13.53 -3.35
CA GLN A 11 -0.73 -14.15 -3.11
C GLN A 11 -0.37 -15.03 -4.31
N THR A 12 0.89 -14.98 -4.71
CA THR A 12 1.46 -15.76 -5.79
C THR A 12 2.61 -16.63 -5.28
N ARG A 13 2.94 -17.68 -6.05
CA ARG A 13 4.18 -18.43 -5.82
C ARG A 13 5.38 -17.49 -6.08
N PRO A 14 6.51 -17.67 -5.36
CA PRO A 14 7.69 -16.83 -5.58
C PRO A 14 8.10 -16.77 -7.04
N ALA A 15 8.34 -15.56 -7.57
CA ALA A 15 8.74 -15.31 -8.97
C ALA A 15 7.71 -15.75 -10.03
N HIS A 16 6.45 -15.97 -9.66
CA HIS A 16 5.36 -16.32 -10.58
C HIS A 16 4.41 -15.14 -10.87
N GLU A 17 4.76 -13.93 -10.44
CA GLU A 17 3.92 -12.73 -10.58
C GLU A 17 3.56 -12.49 -12.05
N ASP A 18 4.54 -12.47 -12.94
CA ASP A 18 4.32 -12.30 -14.39
C ASP A 18 3.46 -13.41 -15.01
N LYS A 19 3.55 -14.64 -14.47
CA LYS A 19 2.76 -15.78 -14.94
C LYS A 19 1.30 -15.64 -14.46
N ALA A 20 1.12 -15.28 -13.20
CA ALA A 20 -0.19 -15.06 -12.60
C ALA A 20 -0.89 -13.87 -13.27
N ALA A 21 -0.21 -12.73 -13.45
CA ALA A 21 -0.73 -11.56 -14.14
C ALA A 21 -1.22 -11.90 -15.56
N ARG A 22 -0.40 -12.58 -16.37
CA ARG A 22 -0.83 -13.04 -17.71
C ARG A 22 -2.03 -13.98 -17.67
N GLY A 23 -2.08 -14.87 -16.68
CA GLY A 23 -3.20 -15.80 -16.49
C GLY A 23 -4.50 -15.11 -16.07
N LEU A 24 -4.40 -14.01 -15.32
CA LEU A 24 -5.50 -13.13 -14.94
C LEU A 24 -5.99 -12.31 -16.14
N VAL A 25 -5.09 -11.68 -16.89
CA VAL A 25 -5.43 -10.95 -18.13
C VAL A 25 -6.15 -11.85 -19.13
N ALA A 26 -5.69 -13.09 -19.31
CA ALA A 26 -6.31 -14.06 -20.21
C ALA A 26 -7.76 -14.44 -19.81
N ARG A 27 -8.17 -14.15 -18.56
CA ARG A 27 -9.54 -14.38 -18.05
C ARG A 27 -10.35 -13.08 -17.95
N GLY A 28 -9.80 -11.97 -18.46
CA GLY A 28 -10.46 -10.67 -18.49
C GLY A 28 -10.43 -9.93 -17.16
N PHE A 29 -9.44 -10.20 -16.31
CA PHE A 29 -9.12 -9.35 -15.17
C PHE A 29 -8.10 -8.28 -15.57
N ASP A 30 -8.08 -7.18 -14.81
CA ASP A 30 -7.04 -6.15 -14.89
C ASP A 30 -6.12 -6.21 -13.66
N PRO A 31 -5.12 -7.11 -13.65
CA PRO A 31 -4.22 -7.23 -12.53
C PRO A 31 -3.22 -6.08 -12.52
N TYR A 32 -2.99 -5.53 -11.35
CA TYR A 32 -1.96 -4.54 -11.13
C TYR A 32 -0.81 -5.16 -10.32
N ALA A 33 0.39 -5.17 -10.90
CA ALA A 33 1.60 -5.74 -10.33
C ALA A 33 2.69 -4.66 -10.31
N PRO A 34 2.73 -3.82 -9.25
CA PRO A 34 3.65 -2.69 -9.16
C PRO A 34 5.12 -3.14 -9.29
N VAL A 35 5.94 -2.39 -10.04
CA VAL A 35 7.36 -2.65 -10.22
C VAL A 35 8.22 -1.44 -9.83
N VAL A 36 9.42 -1.72 -9.34
CA VAL A 36 10.47 -0.72 -9.16
C VAL A 36 11.59 -0.97 -10.14
N TYR A 37 12.07 0.09 -10.76
CA TYR A 37 13.20 0.02 -11.67
C TYR A 37 14.52 0.21 -10.91
N ARG A 38 15.48 -0.67 -11.16
CA ARG A 38 16.84 -0.60 -10.58
C ARG A 38 17.88 -0.61 -11.68
N ARG A 39 18.84 0.32 -11.61
CA ARG A 39 20.05 0.27 -12.45
C ARG A 39 21.01 -0.77 -11.91
N VAL A 40 21.35 -1.77 -12.72
CA VAL A 40 22.34 -2.79 -12.42
C VAL A 40 23.54 -2.68 -13.36
N PRO A 41 24.77 -2.97 -12.89
CA PRO A 41 25.93 -3.00 -13.77
C PRO A 41 25.79 -4.08 -14.84
N THR A 42 26.19 -3.76 -16.07
CA THR A 42 26.16 -4.73 -17.20
C THR A 42 27.44 -5.56 -17.31
N GLY A 43 28.44 -5.28 -16.46
CA GLY A 43 29.80 -5.82 -16.60
C GLY A 43 30.61 -5.20 -17.74
N ARG A 44 29.98 -4.40 -18.61
CA ARG A 44 30.63 -3.72 -19.74
C ARG A 44 31.07 -2.31 -19.36
N ARG A 45 32.04 -1.78 -20.10
CA ARG A 45 32.49 -0.38 -20.01
C ARG A 45 32.34 0.29 -21.36
N ASP A 46 32.14 1.60 -21.36
CA ASP A 46 32.23 2.40 -22.58
C ASP A 46 33.69 2.70 -22.96
N ASP A 47 33.89 3.38 -24.09
CA ASP A 47 35.22 3.73 -24.62
C ASP A 47 36.02 4.65 -23.68
N LYS A 48 35.36 5.26 -22.70
CA LYS A 48 35.96 6.11 -21.65
C LYS A 48 36.17 5.34 -20.34
N GLY A 49 36.00 4.02 -20.35
CA GLY A 49 36.18 3.15 -19.19
C GLY A 49 35.08 3.22 -18.13
N ARG A 50 33.97 3.94 -18.38
CA ARG A 50 32.84 4.09 -17.44
C ARG A 50 31.98 2.84 -17.46
N LYS A 51 31.55 2.36 -16.29
CA LYS A 51 30.69 1.17 -16.16
C LYS A 51 29.32 1.45 -16.78
N LEU A 52 28.93 0.63 -17.74
CA LEU A 52 27.59 0.67 -18.33
C LEU A 52 26.59 0.03 -17.37
N THR A 53 25.47 0.72 -17.15
CA THR A 53 24.34 0.20 -16.36
C THR A 53 23.17 -0.10 -17.29
N ARG A 54 22.33 -1.07 -16.90
CA ARG A 54 21.01 -1.28 -17.50
C ARG A 54 19.95 -1.19 -16.42
N GLU A 55 18.78 -0.76 -16.81
CA GLU A 55 17.62 -0.75 -15.94
C GLU A 55 16.94 -2.12 -15.96
N ILE A 56 16.53 -2.61 -14.79
CA ILE A 56 15.73 -3.82 -14.65
C ILE A 56 14.50 -3.52 -13.79
N ALA A 57 13.34 -3.97 -14.23
CA ALA A 57 12.14 -3.98 -13.41
C ALA A 57 12.23 -5.10 -12.36
N ARG A 58 11.77 -4.82 -11.15
CA ARG A 58 11.63 -5.79 -10.06
C ARG A 58 10.24 -5.61 -9.44
N PRO A 59 9.51 -6.68 -9.10
CA PRO A 59 8.26 -6.54 -8.35
C PRO A 59 8.49 -5.71 -7.10
N MET A 60 7.65 -4.69 -6.90
CA MET A 60 7.65 -3.87 -5.71
C MET A 60 7.27 -4.69 -4.47
N PHE A 61 6.33 -5.61 -4.66
CA PHE A 61 5.80 -6.53 -3.67
C PHE A 61 5.96 -7.98 -4.18
N PRO A 62 7.16 -8.58 -4.04
CA PRO A 62 7.39 -9.96 -4.44
C PRO A 62 6.37 -10.90 -3.77
N GLY A 63 5.76 -11.76 -4.54
CA GLY A 63 4.71 -12.68 -4.10
C GLY A 63 3.30 -12.09 -4.12
N TYR A 64 3.08 -10.83 -4.51
CA TYR A 64 1.77 -10.18 -4.44
C TYR A 64 1.36 -9.52 -5.76
N ILE A 65 0.06 -9.59 -6.07
CA ILE A 65 -0.60 -8.91 -7.19
C ILE A 65 -1.93 -8.34 -6.69
N PHE A 66 -2.35 -7.21 -7.23
CA PHE A 66 -3.61 -6.57 -6.91
C PHE A 66 -4.63 -6.82 -8.02
N VAL A 67 -5.89 -6.98 -7.63
CA VAL A 67 -7.01 -7.11 -8.57
C VAL A 67 -8.19 -6.31 -8.05
N GLN A 68 -9.00 -5.78 -8.95
CA GLN A 68 -10.22 -5.06 -8.59
C GLN A 68 -11.45 -5.86 -8.99
N PHE A 69 -12.48 -5.84 -8.16
CA PHE A 69 -13.78 -6.43 -8.46
C PHE A 69 -14.90 -5.47 -8.13
N ASP A 70 -15.99 -5.54 -8.89
CA ASP A 70 -17.24 -4.92 -8.47
C ASP A 70 -17.89 -5.70 -7.32
N ALA A 71 -18.71 -5.02 -6.52
CA ALA A 71 -19.46 -5.66 -5.44
C ALA A 71 -20.33 -6.82 -5.99
N GLY A 72 -20.05 -8.04 -5.53
CA GLY A 72 -20.78 -9.25 -5.93
C GLY A 72 -20.34 -9.85 -7.27
N ASP A 73 -19.17 -9.49 -7.80
CA ASP A 73 -18.63 -10.05 -9.04
C ASP A 73 -18.47 -11.59 -8.93
N GLU A 74 -19.17 -12.33 -9.80
CA GLU A 74 -19.13 -13.79 -9.87
C GLU A 74 -17.72 -14.32 -10.18
N LYS A 75 -16.89 -13.51 -10.85
CA LYS A 75 -15.50 -13.85 -11.20
C LYS A 75 -14.56 -13.85 -9.99
N PHE A 76 -15.01 -13.39 -8.83
CA PHE A 76 -14.19 -13.36 -7.61
C PHE A 76 -13.60 -14.74 -7.26
N ALA A 77 -14.35 -15.83 -7.45
CA ALA A 77 -13.83 -17.16 -7.18
C ALA A 77 -12.80 -17.65 -8.22
N GLU A 78 -12.84 -17.13 -9.45
CA GLU A 78 -12.04 -17.63 -10.58
C GLU A 78 -10.55 -17.30 -10.47
N VAL A 79 -10.14 -16.30 -9.69
CA VAL A 79 -8.72 -15.98 -9.55
C VAL A 79 -7.93 -17.13 -8.90
N ARG A 80 -8.59 -17.92 -8.04
CA ARG A 80 -7.94 -19.04 -7.33
C ARG A 80 -7.51 -20.17 -8.27
N ILE A 81 -8.14 -20.31 -9.43
CA ILE A 81 -7.79 -21.32 -10.43
C ILE A 81 -6.69 -20.86 -11.39
N VAL A 82 -6.21 -19.60 -11.27
CA VAL A 82 -5.14 -19.09 -12.13
C VAL A 82 -3.79 -19.68 -11.72
N PRO A 83 -3.03 -20.30 -12.66
CA PRO A 83 -1.71 -20.85 -12.36
C PRO A 83 -0.75 -19.78 -11.84
N GLY A 84 -0.13 -20.06 -10.70
CA GLY A 84 0.78 -19.11 -10.03
C GLY A 84 0.14 -18.41 -8.83
N ILE A 85 -1.19 -18.38 -8.74
CA ILE A 85 -1.91 -17.84 -7.57
C ILE A 85 -2.00 -18.92 -6.48
N THR A 86 -1.85 -18.51 -5.23
CA THR A 86 -2.00 -19.37 -4.04
C THR A 86 -3.28 -19.06 -3.28
N GLY A 87 -3.81 -17.84 -3.40
CA GLY A 87 -5.07 -17.42 -2.79
C GLY A 87 -5.13 -15.92 -2.63
N TYR A 88 -6.14 -15.45 -1.90
CA TYR A 88 -6.20 -14.07 -1.43
C TYR A 88 -5.31 -13.91 -0.20
N LEU A 89 -4.70 -12.73 -0.04
CA LEU A 89 -4.29 -12.31 1.30
C LEU A 89 -5.55 -12.23 2.16
N LYS A 90 -5.44 -12.72 3.40
CA LYS A 90 -6.53 -12.68 4.36
C LYS A 90 -6.25 -11.65 5.46
N ASP A 91 -7.30 -11.00 5.93
CA ASP A 91 -7.28 -10.17 7.13
C ASP A 91 -7.26 -11.04 8.41
N GLU A 92 -7.32 -10.39 9.57
CA GLU A 92 -7.35 -11.08 10.87
C GLU A 92 -8.59 -11.96 11.07
N ALA A 93 -9.70 -11.64 10.41
CA ALA A 93 -10.92 -12.44 10.42
C ALA A 93 -10.85 -13.65 9.46
N GLY A 94 -9.81 -13.73 8.63
CA GLY A 94 -9.63 -14.78 7.64
C GLY A 94 -10.32 -14.51 6.30
N GLU A 95 -10.87 -13.31 6.12
CA GLU A 95 -11.55 -12.85 4.92
C GLU A 95 -10.58 -12.19 3.93
N PRO A 96 -10.88 -12.20 2.61
CA PRO A 96 -10.03 -11.53 1.62
C PRO A 96 -9.78 -10.05 1.96
N GLN A 97 -8.51 -9.68 2.11
CA GLN A 97 -8.10 -8.33 2.47
C GLN A 97 -8.45 -7.35 1.35
N ALA A 98 -9.42 -6.47 1.63
CA ALA A 98 -9.69 -5.30 0.80
C ALA A 98 -8.57 -4.26 0.95
N VAL A 99 -8.29 -3.52 -0.12
CA VAL A 99 -7.30 -2.43 -0.17
C VAL A 99 -8.02 -1.13 -0.56
N PRO A 100 -7.90 -0.04 0.21
CA PRO A 100 -8.42 1.26 -0.14
C PRO A 100 -7.79 1.80 -1.41
N ASP A 101 -8.58 2.57 -2.16
CA ASP A 101 -8.09 3.29 -3.33
C ASP A 101 -6.90 4.21 -2.95
N VAL A 102 -6.95 4.88 -1.79
CA VAL A 102 -5.82 5.70 -1.30
C VAL A 102 -4.53 4.92 -1.11
N ALA A 103 -4.60 3.65 -0.74
CA ALA A 103 -3.42 2.79 -0.65
C ALA A 103 -2.89 2.42 -2.04
N MET A 104 -3.79 2.18 -3.00
CA MET A 104 -3.43 1.93 -4.40
C MET A 104 -2.78 3.15 -5.05
N ASP A 105 -3.34 4.34 -4.81
CA ASP A 105 -2.77 5.61 -5.28
C ASP A 105 -1.36 5.82 -4.72
N LEU A 106 -1.17 5.57 -3.42
CA LEU A 106 0.15 5.68 -2.79
C LEU A 106 1.15 4.68 -3.35
N ILE A 107 0.71 3.45 -3.64
CA ILE A 107 1.52 2.44 -4.33
C ILE A 107 1.93 2.94 -5.72
N ALA A 108 0.99 3.47 -6.51
CA ALA A 108 1.27 3.99 -7.85
C ALA A 108 2.26 5.15 -7.83
N VAL A 109 2.12 6.08 -6.89
CA VAL A 109 3.10 7.17 -6.68
C VAL A 109 4.47 6.58 -6.30
N SER A 110 4.49 5.52 -5.49
CA SER A 110 5.73 4.88 -5.04
C SER A 110 6.50 4.11 -6.13
N GLU A 111 5.86 3.82 -7.27
CA GLU A 111 6.53 3.23 -8.44
C GLU A 111 7.39 4.25 -9.19
N THR A 112 7.15 5.55 -8.95
CA THR A 112 7.90 6.63 -9.57
C THR A 112 9.07 7.08 -8.69
N GLU A 113 10.10 7.68 -9.32
CA GLU A 113 11.16 8.39 -8.57
C GLU A 113 10.62 9.64 -7.82
N GLU A 114 9.34 9.98 -7.97
CA GLU A 114 8.68 11.15 -7.37
C GLU A 114 8.13 10.90 -5.96
N PHE A 115 8.11 9.65 -5.50
CA PHE A 115 7.61 9.27 -4.18
C PHE A 115 8.18 10.11 -3.03
N GLY A 116 9.50 10.36 -3.06
CA GLY A 116 10.15 11.19 -2.05
C GLY A 116 9.64 12.63 -2.04
N ARG A 117 9.39 13.22 -3.21
CA ARG A 117 8.90 14.60 -3.35
C ARG A 117 7.43 14.73 -2.95
N TYR A 118 6.59 13.74 -3.31
CA TYR A 118 5.19 13.70 -2.92
C TYR A 118 5.02 13.63 -1.40
N LEU A 119 5.72 12.72 -0.72
CA LEU A 119 5.68 12.62 0.74
C LEU A 119 6.13 13.92 1.41
N ASP A 120 7.19 14.56 0.90
CA ASP A 120 7.70 15.81 1.44
C ASP A 120 6.70 16.98 1.27
N GLU A 121 6.04 17.08 0.11
CA GLU A 121 5.04 18.12 -0.19
C GLU A 121 3.75 17.92 0.60
N GLU A 122 3.24 16.68 0.65
CA GLU A 122 2.05 16.31 1.40
C GLU A 122 2.28 16.51 2.90
N GLU A 123 3.42 16.07 3.44
CA GLU A 123 3.77 16.27 4.85
C GLU A 123 3.92 17.77 5.17
N ARG A 124 4.46 18.58 4.25
CA ARG A 124 4.56 20.04 4.40
C ARG A 124 3.19 20.71 4.41
N ALA A 125 2.33 20.38 3.45
CA ALA A 125 0.96 20.89 3.36
C ALA A 125 0.14 20.51 4.61
N ARG A 126 0.28 19.26 5.05
CA ARG A 126 -0.33 18.74 6.27
C ARG A 126 0.16 19.48 7.51
N ARG A 127 1.46 19.66 7.68
CA ARG A 127 2.04 20.42 8.81
C ARG A 127 1.53 21.86 8.83
N ALA A 128 1.35 22.49 7.67
CA ALA A 128 0.79 23.84 7.55
C ALA A 128 -0.69 23.88 7.95
N ALA A 129 -1.52 22.98 7.42
CA ALA A 129 -2.94 22.86 7.79
C ALA A 129 -3.12 22.57 9.29
N LEU A 130 -2.24 21.72 9.84
CA LEU A 130 -2.24 21.35 11.25
C LEU A 130 -1.89 22.52 12.18
N ARG A 131 -0.94 23.38 11.77
CA ARG A 131 -0.58 24.62 12.49
C ARG A 131 -1.70 25.67 12.40
N ALA A 132 -2.46 25.68 11.31
CA ALA A 132 -3.62 26.55 11.15
C ALA A 132 -4.88 26.05 11.90
N SER A 133 -4.89 24.80 12.36
CA SER A 133 -6.03 24.21 13.07
C SER A 133 -6.20 24.81 14.47
N LYS A 134 -7.43 25.25 14.78
CA LYS A 134 -7.81 25.77 16.11
C LYS A 134 -8.27 24.70 17.10
N ARG A 135 -8.16 23.40 16.76
CA ARG A 135 -8.58 22.30 17.65
C ARG A 135 -7.70 22.28 18.91
N LYS A 136 -8.33 22.25 20.11
CA LYS A 136 -7.62 21.99 21.37
C LYS A 136 -7.12 20.54 21.36
N ARG A 137 -5.82 20.35 21.48
CA ARG A 137 -5.18 19.04 21.59
C ARG A 137 -4.79 18.77 23.03
N GLY A 138 -5.07 17.56 23.49
CA GLY A 138 -4.67 17.06 24.80
C GLY A 138 -3.34 16.31 24.73
N PRO A 139 -2.84 15.80 25.88
CA PRO A 139 -1.71 14.87 25.89
C PRO A 139 -1.95 13.66 24.98
N PRO A 140 -0.88 12.98 24.54
CA PRO A 140 -1.01 11.84 23.63
C PRO A 140 -1.81 10.72 24.30
N GLU A 141 -2.88 10.30 23.64
CA GLU A 141 -3.75 9.22 24.13
C GLU A 141 -3.22 7.82 23.79
N PHE A 142 -2.25 7.73 22.87
CA PHE A 142 -1.68 6.47 22.37
C PHE A 142 -0.16 6.42 22.55
N LYS A 143 0.39 5.22 22.66
CA LYS A 143 1.84 4.97 22.72
C LYS A 143 2.30 4.13 21.52
N ALA A 144 3.61 4.19 21.25
CA ALA A 144 4.21 3.35 20.22
C ALA A 144 3.93 1.86 20.49
N GLY A 145 3.52 1.15 19.45
CA GLY A 145 3.16 -0.27 19.51
C GLY A 145 1.66 -0.54 19.63
N ASP A 146 0.85 0.45 20.03
CA ASP A 146 -0.61 0.29 20.13
C ASP A 146 -1.23 0.02 18.76
N ASP A 147 -2.22 -0.86 18.72
CA ASP A 147 -3.04 -1.08 17.54
C ASP A 147 -4.28 -0.18 17.61
N VAL A 148 -4.46 0.66 16.60
CA VAL A 148 -5.54 1.64 16.55
C VAL A 148 -6.32 1.50 15.26
N ARG A 149 -7.65 1.60 15.36
CA ARG A 149 -8.54 1.70 14.21
C ARG A 149 -8.75 3.16 13.84
N VAL A 150 -8.62 3.48 12.57
CA VAL A 150 -8.96 4.81 12.05
C VAL A 150 -10.48 4.91 11.92
N VAL A 151 -11.10 5.89 12.58
CA VAL A 151 -12.57 6.05 12.56
C VAL A 151 -13.05 7.08 11.53
N ARG A 152 -12.13 7.89 10.97
CA ARG A 152 -12.44 9.00 10.05
C ARG A 152 -11.40 9.17 8.95
N GLY A 153 -11.83 9.77 7.84
CA GLY A 153 -10.96 10.04 6.70
C GLY A 153 -10.83 8.84 5.75
N GLU A 154 -9.84 8.91 4.86
CA GLU A 154 -9.66 7.97 3.75
C GLU A 154 -9.18 6.59 4.20
N TRP A 155 -8.64 6.51 5.42
CA TRP A 155 -8.15 5.29 6.05
C TRP A 155 -9.18 4.65 6.99
N LYS A 156 -10.44 5.10 6.96
CA LYS A 156 -11.48 4.60 7.87
C LYS A 156 -11.57 3.07 7.88
N ASP A 157 -11.79 2.52 9.07
CA ASP A 157 -11.94 1.10 9.40
C ASP A 157 -10.63 0.28 9.36
N TRP A 158 -9.51 0.88 8.97
CA TRP A 158 -8.20 0.24 9.02
C TRP A 158 -7.59 0.21 10.41
N ILE A 159 -7.05 -0.95 10.78
CA ILE A 159 -6.24 -1.14 11.97
C ILE A 159 -4.77 -0.97 11.60
N MET A 160 -4.06 -0.14 12.35
CA MET A 160 -2.65 0.18 12.13
C MET A 160 -1.90 0.29 13.45
N LYS A 161 -0.60 0.05 13.40
CA LYS A 161 0.26 0.15 14.58
C LYS A 161 0.77 1.57 14.77
N VAL A 162 0.68 2.12 15.96
CA VAL A 162 1.25 3.42 16.30
C VAL A 162 2.78 3.33 16.29
N SER A 163 3.46 4.11 15.45
CA SER A 163 4.91 4.30 15.50
C SER A 163 5.31 5.26 16.61
N LYS A 164 4.62 6.40 16.69
CA LYS A 164 4.84 7.43 17.70
C LYS A 164 3.61 8.33 17.82
N ALA A 165 3.42 8.90 19.00
CA ALA A 165 2.48 9.99 19.23
C ALA A 165 3.20 11.13 19.93
N ASP A 166 2.69 12.35 19.80
CA ASP A 166 3.21 13.52 20.52
C ASP A 166 2.13 14.32 21.24
N ASP A 167 2.60 15.27 22.05
CA ASP A 167 1.81 16.20 22.87
C ASP A 167 0.95 17.18 22.07
N LEU A 168 1.14 17.22 20.74
CA LEU A 168 0.28 17.96 19.83
C LEU A 168 -0.83 17.08 19.26
N GLY A 169 -1.10 15.92 19.84
CA GLY A 169 -2.13 14.97 19.41
C GLY A 169 -1.88 14.38 18.02
N ARG A 170 -0.64 14.45 17.52
CA ARG A 170 -0.27 13.86 16.23
C ARG A 170 0.14 12.42 16.47
N VAL A 171 -0.39 11.53 15.67
CA VAL A 171 -0.07 10.11 15.72
C VAL A 171 0.52 9.71 14.37
N VAL A 172 1.67 9.07 14.38
CA VAL A 172 2.23 8.42 13.20
C VAL A 172 1.88 6.95 13.29
N LEU A 173 1.10 6.49 12.33
CA LEU A 173 0.70 5.10 12.14
C LEU A 173 1.66 4.45 11.14
N LEU A 174 1.98 3.19 11.39
CA LEU A 174 2.63 2.32 10.44
C LEU A 174 1.56 1.54 9.72
N PHE A 175 1.53 1.79 8.43
CA PHE A 175 0.79 0.97 7.51
C PHE A 175 1.74 -0.07 6.93
N HIS A 176 1.59 -1.31 7.40
CA HIS A 176 2.33 -2.45 6.87
C HIS A 176 1.61 -2.99 5.65
N ILE A 177 2.13 -2.67 4.47
CA ILE A 177 1.72 -3.25 3.20
C ILE A 177 2.84 -4.16 2.70
N PHE A 178 2.58 -5.47 2.63
CA PHE A 178 3.41 -6.46 1.92
C PHE A 178 4.92 -6.35 2.19
N GLY A 179 5.30 -6.24 3.47
CA GLY A 179 6.70 -6.17 3.90
C GLY A 179 7.36 -4.78 3.75
N ARG A 180 6.60 -3.74 3.39
CA ARG A 180 6.99 -2.34 3.44
C ARG A 180 6.20 -1.61 4.51
N GLU A 181 6.88 -0.70 5.19
CA GLU A 181 6.28 0.17 6.19
C GLU A 181 6.06 1.55 5.58
N THR A 182 4.80 1.98 5.49
CA THR A 182 4.45 3.32 5.08
C THR A 182 3.98 4.11 6.29
N LYS A 183 4.56 5.30 6.50
CA LYS A 183 4.17 6.17 7.60
C LYS A 183 2.95 6.97 7.19
N ILE A 184 1.85 6.73 7.87
CA ILE A 184 0.63 7.52 7.74
C ILE A 184 0.54 8.41 8.96
N HIS A 185 0.22 9.67 8.75
CA HIS A 185 -0.04 10.57 9.86
C HIS A 185 -1.54 10.55 10.15
N ALA A 186 -1.94 10.68 11.41
CA ALA A 186 -3.32 10.83 11.86
C ALA A 186 -3.39 11.86 13.02
N ASP A 187 -4.58 12.39 13.28
CA ASP A 187 -4.88 13.12 14.50
C ASP A 187 -5.48 12.12 15.51
N GLN A 188 -5.10 12.21 16.79
CA GLN A 188 -5.56 11.25 17.80
C GLN A 188 -7.10 11.21 17.92
N ALA A 189 -7.79 12.31 17.60
CA ALA A 189 -9.24 12.40 17.62
C ALA A 189 -9.93 11.59 16.49
N ASP A 190 -9.16 11.11 15.50
CA ASP A 190 -9.64 10.31 14.39
C ASP A 190 -9.30 8.82 14.55
N LEU A 191 -8.87 8.41 15.76
CA LEU A 191 -8.44 7.06 16.10
C LEU A 191 -9.21 6.48 17.29
N GLU A 192 -9.37 5.16 17.31
CA GLU A 192 -9.84 4.38 18.46
C GLU A 192 -8.91 3.19 18.72
N VAL A 193 -8.93 2.63 19.93
CA VAL A 193 -8.16 1.41 20.23
C VAL A 193 -8.75 0.22 19.47
N ALA A 194 -7.92 -0.53 18.75
CA ALA A 194 -8.35 -1.77 18.11
C ALA A 194 -8.36 -2.89 19.16
N GLY A 195 -9.54 -3.44 19.48
CA GLY A 195 -9.67 -4.63 20.35
C GLY A 195 -10.50 -4.45 21.63
N VAL A 196 -11.65 -3.77 21.55
CA VAL A 196 -12.75 -3.95 22.53
C VAL A 196 -13.85 -4.78 21.89
#